data_AF-X6MQP9-F1
#
_entry.id   AF-X6MQP9-F1
#
_cell.length_a   1.000
_cell.length_b   1.000
_cell.length_c   1.000
_cell.angle_alpha   90.00
_cell.angle_beta   90.00
_cell.angle_gamma   90.00
#
_symmetry.space_group_name_H-M   'P 1'
#
loop_
_entity.id
_entity.type
_entity.pdbx_description
1 polymer ?
#
loop_
_entity_poly.entity_id
_entity_poly.type
_entity_poly.pdbx_seq_one_letter_code
_entity_poly.pdbx_strand_id
1 'polypeptide(L)'
;MLCLCHVCDGQGTNPMFRFFSYDRATLKVIDFKQYWFNLTRSNELKTPVWEMGYSMKRNYNLNSLDPSDIMDLSMELAYNDQLWESFQVNYKGGYVPAPQLDRNGTVCHLLSTTYQEYEYCQKNAFPSAMKYDQWHQDVEKIL
;
A
#
# COMPACT_ATOMS: atom_id res chain seq x y z
N MET A 1 -14.79 1.49 -13.46
CA MET A 1 -14.31 2.61 -12.63
C MET A 1 -14.30 2.13 -11.18
N LEU A 2 -13.15 1.61 -10.70
CA LEU A 2 -13.02 1.20 -9.29
C LEU A 2 -12.61 2.43 -8.48
N CYS A 3 -13.55 3.02 -7.75
CA CYS A 3 -13.23 3.89 -6.61
C CYS A 3 -12.92 2.98 -5.41
N LEU A 4 -11.64 2.76 -5.11
CA LEU A 4 -11.22 2.23 -3.82
C LEU A 4 -11.36 3.34 -2.78
N CYS A 5 -12.60 3.63 -2.34
CA CYS A 5 -12.83 4.46 -1.17
C CYS A 5 -12.37 3.68 0.06
N HIS A 6 -11.24 4.07 0.63
CA HIS A 6 -10.75 3.60 1.93
C HIS A 6 -11.56 4.21 3.09
N VAL A 7 -12.88 4.31 2.93
CA VAL A 7 -13.84 4.96 3.85
C VAL A 7 -15.03 4.03 4.07
N CYS A 8 -14.77 2.80 4.51
CA CYS A 8 -15.84 1.84 4.83
C CYS A 8 -15.79 1.27 6.25
N ASP A 9 -14.75 1.57 7.06
CA ASP A 9 -14.55 0.89 8.35
C ASP A 9 -14.46 1.81 9.57
N GLY A 10 -14.99 3.03 9.50
CA GLY A 10 -15.10 3.92 10.67
C GLY A 10 -13.78 4.42 11.28
N GLN A 11 -12.62 3.90 10.84
CA GLN A 11 -11.30 4.44 11.18
C GLN A 11 -11.00 5.60 10.24
N GLY A 12 -11.21 6.82 10.72
CA GLY A 12 -11.10 8.04 9.93
C GLY A 12 -9.73 8.19 9.27
N THR A 13 -9.70 8.05 7.95
CA THR A 13 -8.58 8.52 7.12
C THR A 13 -8.90 9.94 6.64
N ASN A 14 -7.86 10.71 6.33
CA ASN A 14 -8.10 11.96 5.61
C ASN A 14 -8.65 11.64 4.22
N PRO A 15 -9.58 12.45 3.70
CA PRO A 15 -10.00 12.33 2.31
C PRO A 15 -8.80 12.44 1.37
N MET A 16 -8.74 11.52 0.40
CA MET A 16 -7.62 11.41 -0.53
C MET A 16 -8.07 10.93 -1.90
N PHE A 17 -7.32 11.28 -2.94
CA PHE A 17 -7.47 10.74 -4.28
C PHE A 17 -6.09 10.53 -4.92
N ARG A 18 -6.05 9.78 -6.03
CA ARG A 18 -4.80 9.51 -6.77
C ARG A 18 -4.92 9.93 -8.23
N PHE A 19 -3.87 10.56 -8.74
CA PHE A 19 -3.66 10.78 -10.17
C PHE A 19 -2.68 9.75 -10.71
N PHE A 20 -3.12 8.97 -11.68
CA PHE A 20 -2.30 7.97 -12.36
C PHE A 20 -1.73 8.54 -13.65
N SER A 21 -0.41 8.44 -13.79
CA SER A 21 0.28 8.64 -15.07
C SER A 21 0.49 7.28 -15.71
N TYR A 22 0.15 7.14 -16.97
CA TYR A 22 0.27 5.87 -17.69
C TYR A 22 0.71 6.10 -19.14
N ASP A 23 1.36 5.10 -19.71
CA ASP A 23 1.73 5.07 -21.12
C ASP A 23 0.50 4.76 -21.98
N ARG A 24 0.19 5.61 -22.96
CA ARG A 24 -1.07 5.48 -23.73
C ARG A 24 -1.05 4.35 -24.76
N ALA A 25 0.13 3.86 -25.15
CA ALA A 25 0.25 2.79 -26.14
C ALA A 25 0.13 1.40 -25.48
N THR A 26 0.74 1.24 -24.31
CA THR A 26 0.82 -0.02 -23.56
C THR A 26 -0.17 -0.10 -22.41
N LEU A 27 -0.78 1.03 -22.04
CA LEU A 27 -1.63 1.21 -20.86
C LEU A 27 -0.92 0.91 -19.52
N LYS A 28 0.41 0.76 -19.54
CA LYS A 28 1.19 0.55 -18.33
C LYS A 28 1.18 1.79 -17.45
N VAL A 29 0.91 1.59 -16.16
CA VAL A 29 1.00 2.66 -15.16
C VAL A 29 2.48 3.02 -14.96
N ILE A 30 2.81 4.31 -15.13
CA ILE A 30 4.15 4.85 -14.98
C ILE A 30 4.41 5.27 -13.54
N ASP A 31 3.47 5.99 -12.93
CA ASP A 31 3.53 6.44 -11.54
C ASP A 31 2.12 6.83 -11.08
N PHE A 32 1.93 6.98 -9.78
CA PHE A 32 0.78 7.72 -9.26
C PHE A 32 1.17 8.69 -8.17
N LYS A 33 0.43 9.80 -8.09
CA LYS A 33 0.55 10.79 -7.02
C LYS A 33 -0.72 10.78 -6.20
N GLN A 34 -0.59 10.66 -4.89
CA GLN A 34 -1.71 10.79 -3.97
C GLN A 34 -1.78 12.21 -3.42
N TYR A 35 -2.98 12.76 -3.43
CA TYR A 35 -3.30 14.03 -2.80
C TYR A 35 -4.28 13.76 -1.67
N TRP A 36 -4.18 14.55 -0.62
CA TRP A 36 -5.03 14.46 0.55
C TRP A 36 -5.26 15.86 1.12
N PHE A 37 -6.20 16.00 2.04
CA PHE A 37 -6.28 17.21 2.87
C PHE A 37 -6.47 16.83 4.32
N ASN A 38 -5.92 17.64 5.22
CA ASN A 38 -6.16 17.49 6.65
C ASN A 38 -7.60 17.89 6.97
N LEU A 39 -8.42 16.92 7.38
CA LEU A 39 -9.84 17.14 7.66
C LEU A 39 -10.08 18.13 8.80
N THR A 40 -9.28 18.04 9.88
CA THR A 40 -9.38 18.96 11.03
C THR A 40 -9.13 20.39 10.60
N ARG A 41 -8.00 20.64 9.92
CA ARG A 41 -7.65 21.97 9.40
C ARG A 41 -8.71 22.49 8.41
N SER A 42 -9.23 21.61 7.55
CA SER A 42 -10.25 22.00 6.57
C SER A 42 -11.59 22.36 7.23
N ASN A 43 -11.95 21.67 8.32
CA ASN A 43 -13.16 21.97 9.10
C ASN A 43 -13.06 23.28 9.88
N GLU A 44 -11.86 23.64 10.35
CA GLU A 44 -11.55 24.94 10.97
C GLU A 44 -11.63 26.08 9.95
N LEU A 45 -11.02 25.89 8.78
CA LEU A 45 -10.99 26.89 7.70
C LEU A 45 -12.29 26.97 6.88
N LYS A 46 -13.22 26.02 7.09
CA LYS A 46 -14.45 25.85 6.27
C LYS A 46 -14.19 25.69 4.77
N THR A 47 -12.96 25.30 4.40
CA THR A 47 -12.52 25.15 3.01
C THR A 47 -11.48 24.04 2.94
N PRO A 48 -11.59 23.07 2.01
CA PRO A 48 -10.59 22.01 1.85
C PRO A 48 -9.30 22.57 1.26
N VAL A 49 -8.16 22.29 1.91
CA VAL A 49 -6.83 22.63 1.41
C VAL A 49 -6.10 21.35 1.02
N TRP A 50 -6.07 21.07 -0.29
CA TRP A 50 -5.44 19.86 -0.84
C TRP A 50 -3.93 20.00 -0.95
N GLU A 51 -3.22 18.97 -0.51
CA GLU A 51 -1.76 18.88 -0.54
C GLU A 51 -1.32 17.61 -1.27
N MET A 52 -0.19 17.68 -1.97
CA MET A 52 0.42 16.51 -2.58
C MET A 52 1.09 15.70 -1.46
N GLY A 53 0.59 14.49 -1.22
CA GLY A 53 1.11 13.61 -0.19
C GLY A 53 2.40 12.92 -0.63
N TYR A 54 2.30 12.10 -1.68
CA TYR A 54 3.45 11.33 -2.16
C TYR A 54 3.33 10.92 -3.63
N SER A 55 4.48 10.59 -4.25
CA SER A 55 4.59 9.88 -5.52
C SER A 55 5.04 8.45 -5.22
N MET A 56 4.35 7.45 -5.76
CA MET A 56 4.66 6.04 -5.50
C MET A 56 6.12 5.73 -5.83
N LYS A 57 6.57 6.09 -7.03
CA LYS A 57 7.96 5.84 -7.43
C LYS A 57 8.97 6.61 -6.61
N ARG A 58 8.74 7.91 -6.39
CA ARG A 58 9.73 8.75 -5.71
C ARG A 58 9.87 8.40 -4.24
N ASN A 59 8.75 8.16 -3.54
CA ASN A 59 8.76 7.93 -2.10
C ASN A 59 9.24 6.53 -1.73
N TYR A 60 9.07 5.54 -2.61
CA TYR A 60 9.53 4.17 -2.39
C TYR A 60 10.74 3.78 -3.25
N ASN A 61 11.37 4.76 -3.91
CA ASN A 61 12.56 4.57 -4.75
C ASN A 61 12.41 3.44 -5.80
N LEU A 62 11.25 3.38 -6.48
CA LEU A 62 10.95 2.32 -7.45
C LEU A 62 11.37 2.71 -8.87
N ASN A 63 11.87 1.73 -9.61
CA ASN A 63 12.23 1.89 -11.02
C ASN A 63 11.00 1.85 -11.92
N SER A 64 10.06 0.95 -11.65
CA SER A 64 8.75 0.86 -12.30
C SER A 64 7.64 0.56 -11.29
N LEU A 65 6.41 0.48 -11.78
CA LEU A 65 5.27 -0.08 -11.04
C LEU A 65 4.85 -1.44 -11.64
N ASP A 66 5.80 -2.14 -12.26
CA ASP A 66 5.56 -3.52 -12.70
C ASP A 66 5.39 -4.44 -11.47
N PRO A 67 4.70 -5.60 -11.60
CA PRO A 67 4.41 -6.47 -10.47
C PRO A 67 5.64 -6.88 -9.65
N SER A 68 6.81 -7.09 -10.28
CA SER A 68 8.06 -7.44 -9.60
C SER A 68 8.55 -6.36 -8.64
N ASP A 69 8.55 -5.09 -9.07
CA ASP A 69 9.03 -3.97 -8.24
C ASP A 69 8.09 -3.73 -7.05
N ILE A 70 6.78 -3.92 -7.26
CA ILE A 70 5.78 -3.84 -6.18
C ILE A 70 5.92 -5.02 -5.21
N MET A 71 6.26 -6.21 -5.73
CA MET A 71 6.51 -7.40 -4.93
C MET A 71 7.73 -7.21 -4.02
N ASP A 72 8.83 -6.73 -4.58
CA ASP A 72 10.06 -6.42 -3.83
C ASP A 72 9.79 -5.39 -2.72
N LEU A 73 9.07 -4.30 -3.05
CA LEU A 73 8.62 -3.33 -2.05
C LEU A 73 7.80 -3.98 -0.94
N SER A 74 6.88 -4.87 -1.30
CA SER A 74 6.00 -5.55 -0.33
C SER A 74 6.81 -6.44 0.61
N MET A 75 7.83 -7.15 0.10
CA MET A 75 8.75 -7.93 0.93
C MET A 75 9.60 -7.02 1.83
N GLU A 76 10.12 -5.90 1.32
CA GLU A 76 10.88 -4.93 2.12
C GLU A 76 10.06 -4.34 3.28
N LEU A 77 8.77 -4.10 3.04
CA LEU A 77 7.85 -3.61 4.07
C LEU A 77 7.77 -4.55 5.28
N ALA A 78 8.11 -5.84 5.15
CA ALA A 78 8.08 -6.78 6.27
C ALA A 78 9.18 -6.55 7.33
N TYR A 79 10.32 -5.96 6.95
CA TYR A 79 11.49 -5.85 7.83
C TYR A 79 12.13 -4.46 7.89
N ASN A 80 11.82 -3.55 6.97
CA ASN A 80 12.32 -2.17 6.98
C ASN A 80 11.36 -1.23 7.75
N ASP A 81 11.69 -0.90 8.99
CA ASP A 81 10.83 -0.09 9.88
C ASP A 81 10.54 1.30 9.33
N GLN A 82 11.57 1.99 8.80
CA GLN A 82 11.41 3.34 8.25
C GLN A 82 10.49 3.34 7.03
N LEU A 83 10.64 2.34 6.16
CA LEU A 83 9.79 2.16 5.00
C LEU A 83 8.35 1.84 5.41
N TRP A 84 8.18 0.98 6.42
CA TRP A 84 6.88 0.65 7.00
C TRP A 84 6.18 1.88 7.59
N GLU A 85 6.87 2.70 8.38
CA GLU A 85 6.34 3.96 8.92
C GLU A 85 5.88 4.89 7.79
N SER A 86 6.70 5.08 6.75
CA SER A 86 6.31 5.89 5.59
C SER A 86 5.08 5.31 4.89
N PHE A 87 5.00 3.98 4.75
CA PHE A 87 3.86 3.33 4.12
C PHE A 87 2.57 3.57 4.91
N GLN A 88 2.60 3.42 6.23
CA GLN A 88 1.44 3.65 7.09
C GLN A 88 0.89 5.08 6.95
N VAL A 89 1.77 6.08 6.95
CA VAL A 89 1.39 7.49 6.77
C VAL A 89 0.71 7.71 5.43
N ASN A 90 1.31 7.17 4.36
CA ASN A 90 0.77 7.29 3.01
C ASN A 90 -0.57 6.55 2.86
N TYR A 91 -0.72 5.40 3.50
CA TYR A 91 -1.94 4.59 3.47
C TYR A 91 -3.10 5.29 4.19
N LYS A 92 -2.84 5.98 5.30
CA LYS A 92 -3.86 6.68 6.10
C LYS A 92 -4.13 8.13 5.66
N GLY A 93 -3.48 8.60 4.59
CA GLY A 93 -3.69 9.96 4.07
C GLY A 93 -2.97 11.03 4.89
N GLY A 94 -1.69 10.83 5.18
CA GLY A 94 -0.82 11.84 5.79
C GLY A 94 -0.91 11.96 7.32
N TYR A 95 -1.75 11.14 7.97
CA TYR A 95 -1.88 11.10 9.42
C TYR A 95 -2.21 9.68 9.87
N VAL A 96 -1.45 9.14 10.82
CA VAL A 96 -1.68 7.81 11.40
C VAL A 96 -2.15 7.98 12.85
N PRO A 97 -3.46 8.12 13.10
CA PRO A 97 -3.97 7.98 14.46
C PRO A 97 -3.85 6.51 14.87
N ALA A 98 -3.72 6.25 16.17
CA ALA A 98 -3.86 4.90 16.70
C ALA A 98 -5.27 4.35 16.41
N PRO A 99 -5.42 3.03 16.14
CA PRO A 99 -4.36 2.04 16.06
C PRO A 99 -3.55 2.10 14.76
N GLN A 100 -2.26 1.77 14.86
CA GLN A 100 -1.37 1.56 13.71
C GLN A 100 -1.84 0.36 12.88
N LEU A 101 -1.38 0.26 11.63
CA LEU A 101 -1.70 -0.89 10.79
C LEU A 101 -1.03 -2.15 11.35
N ASP A 102 -1.70 -3.30 11.24
CA ASP A 102 -1.05 -4.59 11.45
C ASP A 102 -0.08 -4.85 10.29
N ARG A 103 1.22 -4.81 10.57
CA ARG A 103 2.28 -5.01 9.58
C ARG A 103 2.17 -6.37 8.92
N ASN A 104 1.99 -7.42 9.70
CA ASN A 104 1.99 -8.79 9.18
C ASN A 104 0.78 -9.02 8.26
N GLY A 105 -0.42 -8.67 8.73
CA GLY A 105 -1.64 -8.72 7.92
C GLY A 105 -1.57 -7.85 6.68
N THR A 106 -1.02 -6.64 6.78
CA THR A 106 -0.87 -5.73 5.63
C THR A 106 0.07 -6.31 4.57
N VAL A 107 1.24 -6.80 4.96
CA VAL A 107 2.17 -7.40 3.98
C VAL A 107 1.57 -8.66 3.38
N CYS A 108 0.94 -9.54 4.17
CA CYS A 108 0.27 -10.71 3.62
C CYS A 108 -0.85 -10.34 2.63
N HIS A 109 -1.59 -9.26 2.86
CA HIS A 109 -2.56 -8.75 1.89
C HIS A 109 -1.92 -8.24 0.59
N LEU A 110 -0.72 -7.65 0.65
CA LEU A 110 -0.02 -7.18 -0.54
C LEU A 110 0.55 -8.34 -1.38
N LEU A 111 0.98 -9.42 -0.73
CA LEU A 111 1.57 -10.57 -1.40
C LEU A 111 0.54 -11.57 -1.92
N SER A 112 -0.68 -11.54 -1.37
CA SER A 112 -1.71 -12.55 -1.65
C SER A 112 -2.79 -12.04 -2.59
N THR A 113 -3.19 -12.88 -3.53
CA THR A 113 -4.32 -12.67 -4.43
C THR A 113 -5.57 -13.45 -3.99
N THR A 114 -5.36 -14.53 -3.23
CA THR A 114 -6.42 -15.40 -2.69
C THR A 114 -6.44 -15.43 -1.17
N TYR A 115 -7.55 -15.90 -0.61
CA TYR A 115 -7.69 -16.08 0.83
C TYR A 115 -6.75 -17.17 1.38
N GLN A 116 -6.52 -18.24 0.63
CA GLN A 116 -5.64 -19.34 1.00
C GLN A 116 -4.17 -18.90 1.06
N GLU A 117 -3.72 -18.12 0.06
CA GLU A 117 -2.40 -17.47 0.05
C GLU A 117 -2.21 -16.59 1.30
N TYR A 118 -3.23 -15.78 1.61
CA TYR A 118 -3.22 -14.90 2.78
C TYR A 118 -3.11 -15.70 4.09
N GLU A 119 -3.95 -16.71 4.29
CA GLU A 119 -3.88 -17.55 5.48
C GLU A 119 -2.55 -18.29 5.59
N TYR A 120 -2.03 -18.80 4.49
CA TYR A 120 -0.73 -19.46 4.45
C TYR A 120 0.40 -18.50 4.84
N CYS A 121 0.38 -17.27 4.30
CA CYS A 121 1.31 -16.21 4.66
C CYS A 121 1.24 -15.89 6.16
N GLN A 122 0.04 -15.71 6.71
CA GLN A 122 -0.14 -15.40 8.13
C GLN A 122 0.34 -16.53 9.05
N LYS A 123 0.05 -17.79 8.70
CA LYS A 123 0.39 -18.98 9.51
C LYS A 123 1.88 -19.30 9.49
N ASN A 124 2.53 -19.11 8.35
CA ASN A 124 3.94 -19.48 8.17
C ASN A 124 4.91 -18.32 8.42
N ALA A 125 4.42 -17.22 8.99
CA ALA A 125 5.16 -16.06 9.52
C ALA A 125 6.43 -15.71 8.74
N PHE A 126 6.37 -14.68 7.89
CA PHE A 126 7.51 -14.11 7.14
C PHE A 126 8.88 -14.48 7.71
N PRO A 127 9.58 -15.46 7.14
CA PRO A 127 10.97 -15.66 7.44
C PRO A 127 11.70 -14.59 6.65
N SER A 128 12.59 -13.85 7.30
CA SER A 128 13.68 -13.09 6.67
C SER A 128 14.58 -13.92 5.71
N ALA A 129 14.16 -15.15 5.36
CA ALA A 129 14.84 -16.16 4.56
C ALA A 129 13.95 -16.79 3.46
N MET A 130 12.64 -16.51 3.37
CA MET A 130 11.77 -17.15 2.37
C MET A 130 11.72 -16.33 1.08
N LYS A 131 12.22 -16.91 -0.02
CA LYS A 131 12.13 -16.30 -1.35
C LYS A 131 10.70 -16.46 -1.90
N TYR A 132 10.18 -15.42 -2.53
CA TYR A 132 8.83 -15.39 -3.11
C TYR A 132 8.50 -16.57 -4.04
N ASP A 133 9.44 -17.01 -4.87
CA ASP A 133 9.24 -18.18 -5.76
C ASP A 133 8.97 -19.46 -4.97
N GLN A 134 9.61 -19.62 -3.80
CA GLN A 134 9.35 -20.74 -2.90
C GLN A 134 7.96 -20.64 -2.29
N TRP A 135 7.52 -19.43 -1.93
CA TRP A 135 6.17 -19.19 -1.41
C TRP A 135 5.08 -19.57 -2.41
N HIS A 136 5.18 -19.11 -3.66
CA HIS A 136 4.19 -19.48 -4.69
C HIS A 136 4.15 -20.97 -4.97
N GLN A 137 5.31 -21.61 -5.12
CA GLN A 137 5.36 -23.05 -5.37
C GLN A 137 4.80 -23.86 -4.21
N ASP A 138 4.96 -23.38 -2.97
CA ASP A 138 4.43 -24.07 -1.80
C ASP A 138 2.92 -23.86 -1.65
N VAL A 139 2.38 -22.71 -2.05
CA VAL A 139 0.92 -22.50 -2.09
C VAL A 139 0.27 -23.30 -3.22
N GLU A 140 0.87 -23.35 -4.42
CA GLU A 140 0.35 -24.16 -5.53
C GLU A 140 0.23 -25.65 -5.20
N LYS A 141 1.11 -26.18 -4.32
CA LYS A 141 1.05 -27.58 -3.86
C LYS A 141 -0.08 -27.87 -2.87
N ILE A 142 -0.69 -26.83 -2.30
CA ILE A 142 -1.76 -26.94 -1.30
C ILE A 142 -3.15 -26.86 -1.96
N LEU A 143 -3.21 -26.42 -3.22
CA LEU A 143 -4.41 -26.41 -4.07
C LEU A 143 -4.61 -27.74 -4.81
#